data_AF-A0A938W6N7-F1
#
_entry.id   AF-A0A938W6N7-F1
#
_cell.length_a   1.000
_cell.length_b   1.000
_cell.length_c   1.000
_cell.angle_alpha   90.00
_cell.angle_beta   90.00
_cell.angle_gamma   90.00
#
_symmetry.space_group_name_H-M   'P 1'
#
loop_
_entity.id
_entity.type
_entity.pdbx_description
1 polymer ?
#
loop_
_entity_poly.entity_id
_entity_poly.type
_entity_poly.pdbx_seq_one_letter_code
_entity_poly.pdbx_strand_id
1 'polypeptide(L)'
;MSCIGWPATACALRKGCWRTRTGGSSYLRAPMSRRCWSRPARPATAPSRSRAMCTSWTYASHPWRHALRALPEKFEELERWLLRDRPLLAQSTGVPFIRLVYRPAEEADCVQRRESLRRTLESQGVKVQTVSCRDVIFAHYERRGRLEQLFELEATAGAELNENIARHAGQELTNRLLQAADALAGDGVIFLTDVAFLYPYLHLGPILDNCTNCIQPPMALAVFYPGEVSLGNRLMFLGVRPTSYYRTRDLI
;
A
#
# COMPACT_ATOMS: atom_id res chain seq x y z
N MET A 1 -57.29 -25.27 7.65
CA MET A 1 -56.54 -25.87 6.53
C MET A 1 -55.15 -25.26 6.55
N SER A 2 -54.02 -25.94 6.58
CA SER A 2 -53.57 -27.26 7.01
C SER A 2 -52.04 -27.12 7.08
N CYS A 3 -51.42 -27.84 8.02
CA CYS A 3 -49.99 -27.91 8.30
C CYS A 3 -49.16 -28.46 7.12
N ILE A 4 -47.83 -28.54 7.37
CA ILE A 4 -46.77 -29.41 6.80
C ILE A 4 -45.63 -28.53 6.24
N GLY A 5 -44.35 -28.68 6.59
CA GLY A 5 -43.67 -29.63 7.48
C GLY A 5 -42.16 -29.49 7.30
N TRP A 6 -41.42 -29.40 8.39
CA TRP A 6 -39.97 -29.62 8.44
C TRP A 6 -39.65 -31.11 8.23
N PRO A 7 -38.39 -31.43 7.89
CA PRO A 7 -37.76 -32.54 8.60
C PRO A 7 -36.39 -32.14 9.17
N ALA A 8 -36.23 -32.47 10.46
CA ALA A 8 -34.97 -32.69 11.13
C ALA A 8 -34.86 -34.18 11.48
N THR A 9 -33.70 -34.79 11.23
CA THR A 9 -33.09 -35.92 11.97
C THR A 9 -31.69 -36.16 11.36
N ALA A 10 -30.58 -35.95 12.09
CA ALA A 10 -29.94 -36.88 13.03
C ALA A 10 -29.31 -38.11 12.32
N CYS A 11 -28.23 -38.76 12.74
CA CYS A 11 -27.12 -38.61 13.70
C CYS A 11 -26.34 -39.93 13.51
N ALA A 12 -25.00 -39.94 13.39
CA ALA A 12 -24.23 -41.16 13.66
C ALA A 12 -22.76 -40.87 13.97
N LEU A 13 -22.40 -41.19 15.20
CA LEU A 13 -21.06 -41.32 15.79
C LEU A 13 -20.24 -42.49 15.21
N ARG A 14 -18.90 -42.34 15.23
CA ARG A 14 -17.87 -43.36 15.56
C ARG A 14 -16.52 -42.62 15.69
N LYS A 15 -15.95 -42.37 16.88
CA LYS A 15 -15.15 -43.23 17.79
C LYS A 15 -13.97 -43.98 17.13
N GLY A 16 -12.75 -43.72 17.64
CA GLY A 16 -11.51 -44.48 17.42
C GLY A 16 -10.25 -43.60 17.51
N CYS A 17 -9.79 -43.14 18.68
CA CYS A 17 -8.87 -43.79 19.63
C CYS A 17 -7.42 -44.10 19.15
N TRP A 18 -6.46 -43.43 19.81
CA TRP A 18 -5.13 -43.87 20.29
C TRP A 18 -3.95 -44.01 19.30
N ARG A 19 -2.92 -43.17 19.50
CA ARG A 19 -1.63 -43.67 20.04
C ARG A 19 -0.71 -42.56 20.55
N THR A 20 -0.25 -42.81 21.77
CA THR A 20 0.85 -42.19 22.52
C THR A 20 2.17 -42.23 21.77
N ARG A 21 3.00 -41.19 21.89
CA ARG A 21 4.45 -41.30 21.70
C ARG A 21 5.15 -40.93 23.02
N THR A 22 5.84 -41.94 23.51
CA THR A 22 6.64 -42.09 24.72
C THR A 22 7.85 -41.15 24.75
N GLY A 23 8.18 -40.69 25.96
CA GLY A 23 9.48 -40.11 26.30
C GLY A 23 10.56 -41.18 26.59
N GLY A 24 11.76 -40.67 26.86
CA GLY A 24 13.00 -41.40 27.18
C GLY A 24 14.10 -41.04 26.17
N SER A 25 15.32 -40.66 26.52
CA SER A 25 16.02 -40.72 27.81
C SER A 25 17.34 -39.94 27.73
N SER A 26 17.72 -39.35 28.87
CA SER A 26 19.07 -39.26 29.46
C SER A 26 20.25 -38.69 28.66
N TYR A 27 20.86 -37.62 29.20
CA TYR A 27 22.24 -37.70 29.70
C TYR A 27 22.40 -36.94 31.02
N LEU A 28 23.21 -37.55 31.90
CA LEU A 28 23.53 -37.28 33.31
C LEU A 28 24.28 -35.94 33.54
N ARG A 29 23.97 -35.16 34.61
CA ARG A 29 24.69 -35.07 35.92
C ARG A 29 26.23 -34.98 35.81
N ALA A 30 26.98 -34.11 36.49
CA ALA A 30 26.73 -33.16 37.59
C ALA A 30 27.96 -32.20 37.74
N PRO A 31 28.44 -31.77 38.94
CA PRO A 31 28.28 -30.41 39.47
C PRO A 31 29.62 -29.71 39.81
N MET A 32 29.60 -28.41 40.12
CA MET A 32 30.58 -27.68 40.98
C MET A 32 30.29 -26.17 40.85
N SER A 33 30.62 -25.27 41.77
CA SER A 33 30.67 -25.22 43.23
C SER A 33 30.75 -23.72 43.56
N ARG A 34 30.37 -23.35 44.79
CA ARG A 34 30.29 -21.98 45.29
C ARG A 34 31.67 -21.30 45.30
N ARG A 35 31.72 -19.98 45.06
CA ARG A 35 32.25 -18.97 46.02
C ARG A 35 32.14 -17.53 45.51
N CYS A 36 31.73 -16.68 46.45
CA CYS A 36 31.81 -15.23 46.53
C CYS A 36 33.13 -14.63 46.00
N TRP A 37 33.11 -13.37 45.52
CA TRP A 37 33.61 -12.20 46.25
C TRP A 37 33.52 -10.90 45.40
N SER A 38 33.04 -9.84 46.08
CA SER A 38 33.39 -8.41 45.94
C SER A 38 33.31 -7.66 44.59
N ARG A 39 32.37 -6.70 44.55
CA ARG A 39 32.46 -5.40 43.85
C ARG A 39 33.72 -4.63 44.25
N PRO A 40 34.22 -3.76 43.35
CA PRO A 40 34.50 -2.38 43.76
C PRO A 40 33.80 -1.33 42.88
N ALA A 41 33.73 -0.14 43.47
CA ALA A 41 32.92 1.01 43.11
C ALA A 41 33.22 1.63 41.74
N ARG A 42 32.16 2.12 41.07
CA ARG A 42 32.26 3.15 40.03
C ARG A 42 32.01 4.51 40.69
N PRO A 43 32.87 5.53 40.49
CA PRO A 43 32.58 6.87 40.98
C PRO A 43 31.51 7.54 40.11
N ALA A 44 30.65 8.30 40.79
CA ALA A 44 29.63 9.16 40.22
C ALA A 44 30.28 10.40 39.58
N THR A 45 29.89 10.70 38.35
CA THR A 45 30.05 12.03 37.74
C THR A 45 28.68 12.52 37.26
N ALA A 46 28.33 13.71 37.72
CA ALA A 46 27.07 14.40 37.49
C ALA A 46 26.89 14.81 36.01
N PRO A 47 25.64 14.97 35.52
CA PRO A 47 25.39 15.46 34.19
C PRO A 47 25.57 17.00 34.15
N SER A 48 26.52 17.47 33.35
CA SER A 48 26.60 18.88 32.98
C SER A 48 25.44 19.22 32.04
N ARG A 49 24.65 20.21 32.45
CA ARG A 49 23.65 20.87 31.61
C ARG A 49 24.35 21.58 30.44
N SER A 50 24.36 20.97 29.27
CA SER A 50 24.53 21.70 28.02
C SER A 50 23.16 21.87 27.36
N ARG A 51 22.77 23.13 27.19
CA ARG A 51 21.60 23.58 26.44
C ARG A 51 21.54 22.84 25.09
N ALA A 52 20.54 21.99 24.91
CA ALA A 52 20.12 21.61 23.58
C ALA A 52 19.57 22.87 22.91
N MET A 53 20.42 23.53 22.11
CA MET A 53 19.95 24.49 21.13
C MET A 53 19.01 23.73 20.20
N CYS A 54 17.75 24.13 20.25
CA CYS A 54 16.73 23.79 19.28
C CYS A 54 17.18 24.41 17.95
N THR A 55 18.03 23.70 17.21
CA THR A 55 18.29 24.01 15.81
C THR A 55 17.06 23.56 15.05
N SER A 56 16.28 24.56 14.65
CA SER A 56 15.25 24.48 13.62
C SER A 56 15.61 23.43 12.57
N TRP A 57 14.67 22.51 12.32
CA TRP A 57 14.68 21.68 11.13
C TRP A 57 14.53 22.56 9.89
N THR A 58 15.60 23.27 9.52
CA THR A 58 15.71 23.86 8.21
C THR A 58 15.83 22.70 7.25
N TYR A 59 14.79 22.55 6.43
CA TYR A 59 14.64 21.70 5.26
C TYR A 59 15.74 22.03 4.23
N ALA A 60 16.99 21.79 4.61
CA ALA A 60 18.16 22.07 3.82
C ALA A 60 18.27 20.98 2.74
N SER A 61 18.37 21.47 1.51
CA SER A 61 18.53 20.75 0.26
C SER A 61 19.59 19.64 0.35
N HIS A 62 19.15 18.39 0.41
CA HIS A 62 20.03 17.23 0.29
C HIS A 62 20.48 17.04 -1.18
N PRO A 63 21.72 16.58 -1.46
CA PRO A 63 22.32 16.53 -2.80
C PRO A 63 21.70 15.53 -3.80
N TRP A 64 20.65 14.82 -3.41
CA TRP A 64 20.09 13.66 -4.12
C TRP A 64 18.99 14.04 -5.14
N ARG A 65 18.79 15.34 -5.42
CA ARG A 65 17.67 15.93 -6.16
C ARG A 65 17.71 15.77 -7.70
N HIS A 66 18.49 14.86 -8.27
CA HIS A 66 18.72 14.84 -9.74
C HIS A 66 18.29 13.56 -10.48
N ALA A 67 17.63 12.60 -9.83
CA ALA A 67 17.25 11.34 -10.48
C ALA A 67 15.87 11.32 -11.17
N LEU A 68 14.99 12.28 -10.89
CA LEU A 68 13.65 12.35 -11.48
C LEU A 68 13.64 13.33 -12.65
N ARG A 69 13.03 12.93 -13.77
CA ARG A 69 12.70 13.87 -14.86
C ARG A 69 11.71 14.91 -14.38
N ALA A 70 11.67 16.06 -15.06
CA ALA A 70 10.75 17.12 -14.73
C ALA A 70 9.29 16.61 -14.84
N LEU A 71 8.43 17.03 -13.92
CA LEU A 71 7.04 16.62 -13.93
C LEU A 71 6.32 16.89 -15.27
N PRO A 72 6.50 18.04 -15.94
CA PRO A 72 5.90 18.30 -17.26
C PRO A 72 6.26 17.24 -18.30
N GLU A 73 7.54 16.88 -18.42
CA GLU A 73 8.03 15.89 -19.39
C GLU A 73 7.40 14.51 -19.16
N LYS A 74 7.22 14.13 -17.88
CA LYS A 74 6.52 12.89 -17.52
C LYS A 74 5.06 12.91 -17.91
N PHE A 75 4.37 14.05 -17.76
CA PHE A 75 2.99 14.20 -18.19
C PHE A 75 2.84 14.17 -19.71
N GLU A 76 3.75 14.78 -20.46
CA GLU A 76 3.78 14.70 -21.92
C GLU A 76 4.01 13.26 -22.41
N GLU A 77 4.92 12.52 -21.78
CA GLU A 77 5.11 11.11 -22.09
C GLU A 77 3.88 10.27 -21.71
N LEU A 78 3.30 10.51 -20.53
CA LEU A 78 2.08 9.83 -20.08
C LEU A 78 0.92 10.07 -21.05
N GLU A 79 0.70 11.31 -21.48
CA GLU A 79 -0.31 11.66 -22.47
C GLU A 79 -0.13 10.87 -23.77
N ARG A 80 1.09 10.81 -24.30
CA ARG A 80 1.40 10.05 -25.51
C ARG A 80 1.05 8.58 -25.36
N TRP A 81 1.45 7.96 -24.24
CA TRP A 81 1.12 6.57 -23.93
C TRP A 81 -0.39 6.35 -23.86
N LEU A 82 -1.11 7.25 -23.19
CA LEU A 82 -2.55 7.11 -22.96
C LEU A 82 -3.40 7.46 -24.19
N LEU A 83 -2.88 8.20 -25.16
CA LEU A 83 -3.61 8.51 -26.40
C LEU A 83 -3.27 7.54 -27.53
N ARG A 84 -1.99 7.25 -27.72
CA ARG A 84 -1.49 6.59 -28.95
C ARG A 84 -1.06 5.16 -28.72
N ASP A 85 -0.37 4.92 -27.60
CA ASP A 85 0.38 3.68 -27.40
C ASP A 85 -0.24 2.76 -26.33
N ARG A 86 -1.50 2.99 -25.92
CA ARG A 86 -2.20 2.20 -24.88
C ARG A 86 -2.16 0.69 -25.15
N PRO A 87 -2.41 0.20 -26.39
CA PRO A 87 -2.34 -1.23 -26.68
C PRO A 87 -0.96 -1.85 -26.45
N LEU A 88 0.10 -1.03 -26.47
CA LEU A 88 1.49 -1.47 -26.32
C LEU A 88 1.94 -1.50 -24.85
N LEU A 89 1.17 -0.92 -23.92
CA LEU A 89 1.57 -0.81 -22.51
C LEU A 89 1.86 -2.17 -21.84
N ALA A 90 1.15 -3.23 -22.24
CA ALA A 90 1.33 -4.56 -21.68
C ALA A 90 2.52 -5.33 -22.27
N GLN A 91 3.18 -4.85 -23.34
CA GLN A 91 4.19 -5.63 -24.07
C GLN A 91 5.45 -5.94 -23.23
N SER A 92 5.90 -5.01 -22.39
CA SER A 92 7.11 -5.19 -21.58
C SER A 92 6.82 -5.69 -20.17
N THR A 93 5.66 -5.38 -19.61
CA THR A 93 5.30 -5.62 -18.20
C THR A 93 4.28 -6.73 -18.02
N GLY A 94 3.62 -7.17 -19.10
CA GLY A 94 2.49 -8.10 -19.07
C GLY A 94 1.18 -7.50 -18.55
N VAL A 95 1.17 -6.21 -18.20
CA VAL A 95 0.00 -5.49 -17.66
C VAL A 95 -0.03 -4.06 -18.20
N PRO A 96 -1.21 -3.50 -18.53
CA PRO A 96 -1.30 -2.14 -19.07
C PRO A 96 -1.27 -1.07 -17.96
N PHE A 97 -0.35 -1.22 -17.01
CA PHE A 97 -0.21 -0.33 -15.85
C PHE A 97 0.98 0.60 -16.04
N ILE A 98 0.72 1.90 -15.93
CA ILE A 98 1.73 2.94 -15.97
C ILE A 98 1.76 3.68 -14.65
N ARG A 99 2.95 3.88 -14.08
CA ARG A 99 3.14 4.60 -12.83
C ARG A 99 3.93 5.87 -13.11
N LEU A 100 3.33 7.02 -12.81
CA LEU A 100 4.01 8.30 -12.83
C LEU A 100 4.52 8.59 -11.42
N VAL A 101 5.85 8.58 -11.26
CA VAL A 101 6.52 8.88 -10.00
C VAL A 101 6.81 10.38 -9.95
N TYR A 102 6.43 11.05 -8.88
CA TYR A 102 6.69 12.48 -8.67
C TYR A 102 7.01 12.75 -7.20
N ARG A 103 7.69 13.85 -6.92
CA ARG A 103 8.07 14.17 -5.54
C ARG A 103 6.82 14.53 -4.73
N PRO A 104 6.74 14.17 -3.45
CA PRO A 104 5.61 14.59 -2.61
C PRO A 104 5.38 16.11 -2.59
N ALA A 105 6.45 16.91 -2.69
CA ALA A 105 6.36 18.37 -2.79
C ALA A 105 5.69 18.88 -4.08
N GLU A 106 5.58 18.04 -5.11
CA GLU A 106 4.96 18.35 -6.40
C GLU A 106 3.48 17.95 -6.45
N GLU A 107 2.88 17.46 -5.35
CA GLU A 107 1.49 16.96 -5.31
C GLU A 107 0.48 17.95 -5.89
N ALA A 108 0.57 19.23 -5.52
CA ALA A 108 -0.35 20.26 -6.01
C ALA A 108 -0.26 20.45 -7.54
N ASP A 109 0.95 20.48 -8.10
CA ASP A 109 1.16 20.57 -9.55
C ASP A 109 0.70 19.27 -10.25
N CYS A 110 0.95 18.12 -9.65
CA CYS A 110 0.50 16.82 -10.14
C CYS A 110 -1.04 16.77 -10.24
N VAL A 111 -1.76 17.25 -9.23
CA VAL A 111 -3.24 17.32 -9.24
C VAL A 111 -3.74 18.20 -10.38
N GLN A 112 -3.14 19.39 -10.57
CA GLN A 112 -3.52 20.31 -11.66
C GLN A 112 -3.27 19.69 -13.03
N ARG A 113 -2.08 19.11 -13.25
CA ARG A 113 -1.71 18.48 -14.52
C ARG A 113 -2.55 17.24 -14.82
N ARG A 114 -2.87 16.43 -13.81
CA ARG A 114 -3.76 15.26 -13.94
C ARG A 114 -5.13 15.67 -14.42
N GLU A 115 -5.70 16.74 -13.87
CA GLU A 115 -7.01 17.24 -14.28
C GLU A 115 -6.98 17.78 -15.72
N SER A 116 -5.93 18.51 -16.11
CA SER A 116 -5.72 18.91 -17.50
C SER A 116 -5.60 17.71 -18.44
N LEU A 117 -4.80 16.71 -18.08
CA LEU A 117 -4.64 15.48 -18.85
C LEU A 117 -5.98 14.74 -19.01
N ARG A 118 -6.77 14.61 -17.93
CA ARG A 118 -8.10 13.99 -17.97
C ARG A 118 -8.98 14.66 -19.03
N ARG A 119 -9.04 15.99 -19.02
CA ARG A 119 -9.82 16.77 -19.99
C ARG A 119 -9.31 16.56 -21.42
N THR A 120 -8.00 16.54 -21.63
CA THR A 120 -7.39 16.26 -22.94
C THR A 120 -7.82 14.88 -23.45
N LEU A 121 -7.69 13.84 -22.63
CA LEU A 121 -8.10 12.47 -22.99
C LEU A 121 -9.58 12.40 -23.36
N GLU A 122 -10.46 12.97 -22.52
CA GLU A 122 -11.91 12.98 -22.76
C GLU A 122 -12.29 13.77 -24.01
N SER A 123 -11.63 14.90 -24.28
CA SER A 123 -11.84 15.69 -25.50
C SER A 123 -11.47 14.93 -26.78
N GLN A 124 -10.58 13.94 -26.67
CA GLN A 124 -10.19 13.04 -27.75
C GLN A 124 -10.99 11.74 -27.76
N GLY A 125 -12.08 11.66 -26.99
CA GLY A 125 -12.99 10.50 -26.96
C GLY A 125 -12.54 9.35 -26.06
N VAL A 126 -11.45 9.51 -25.30
CA VAL A 126 -10.98 8.50 -24.35
C VAL A 126 -11.74 8.66 -23.04
N LYS A 127 -12.53 7.64 -22.66
CA LYS A 127 -13.21 7.61 -21.36
C LYS A 127 -12.20 7.51 -20.23
N VAL A 128 -12.36 8.37 -19.21
CA VAL A 128 -11.51 8.33 -18.01
C VAL A 128 -12.36 8.07 -16.77
N GLN A 129 -11.93 7.12 -15.94
CA GLN A 129 -12.48 6.91 -14.59
C GLN A 129 -11.43 7.27 -13.56
N THR A 130 -11.80 8.08 -12.56
CA THR A 130 -10.88 8.42 -11.47
C THR A 130 -11.28 7.66 -10.22
N VAL A 131 -10.33 6.95 -9.63
CA VAL A 131 -10.46 6.23 -8.36
C VAL A 131 -9.49 6.86 -7.37
N SER A 132 -10.03 7.56 -6.37
CA SER A 132 -9.24 8.09 -5.26
C SER A 132 -9.10 7.04 -4.16
N CYS A 133 -7.86 6.70 -3.78
CA CYS A 133 -7.61 5.84 -2.63
C CYS A 133 -8.20 6.44 -1.34
N ARG A 134 -8.08 7.76 -1.17
CA ARG A 134 -8.62 8.51 -0.04
C ARG A 134 -10.13 8.30 0.08
N ASP A 135 -10.86 8.61 -0.99
CA ASP A 135 -12.32 8.57 -0.97
C ASP A 135 -12.84 7.15 -0.73
N VAL A 136 -12.19 6.14 -1.32
CA VAL A 136 -12.58 4.74 -1.11
C VAL A 136 -12.42 4.32 0.35
N ILE A 137 -11.30 4.67 0.97
CA ILE A 137 -11.03 4.32 2.37
C ILE A 137 -12.04 5.00 3.29
N PHE A 138 -12.17 6.33 3.18
CA PHE A 138 -13.07 7.07 4.05
C PHE A 138 -14.53 6.69 3.84
N ALA A 139 -15.00 6.57 2.60
CA ALA A 139 -16.37 6.14 2.31
C ALA A 139 -16.67 4.72 2.81
N HIS A 140 -15.67 3.83 2.92
CA HIS A 140 -15.86 2.52 3.54
C HIS A 140 -16.12 2.61 5.05
N TYR A 141 -15.32 3.40 5.77
CA TYR A 141 -15.43 3.53 7.22
C TYR A 141 -16.61 4.40 7.66
N GLU A 142 -16.93 5.45 6.91
CA GLU A 142 -18.12 6.29 7.13
C GLU A 142 -19.41 5.46 7.01
N ARG A 143 -19.57 4.69 5.93
CA ARG A 143 -20.76 3.83 5.75
C ARG A 143 -20.96 2.81 6.86
N ARG A 144 -19.90 2.46 7.60
CA ARG A 144 -19.95 1.52 8.72
C ARG A 144 -20.13 2.20 10.07
N GLY A 145 -20.17 3.53 10.12
CA GLY A 145 -20.20 4.30 11.38
C GLY A 145 -18.96 4.04 12.25
N ARG A 146 -17.81 3.75 11.61
CA ARG A 146 -16.56 3.40 12.28
C ARG A 146 -15.45 4.39 12.01
N LEU A 147 -15.75 5.55 11.41
CA LEU A 147 -14.73 6.53 11.06
C LEU A 147 -14.12 7.15 12.32
N GLU A 148 -14.95 7.51 13.30
CA GLU A 148 -14.52 8.06 14.57
C GLU A 148 -13.70 7.04 15.37
N GLN A 149 -14.17 5.78 15.37
CA GLN A 149 -13.43 4.67 15.96
C GLN A 149 -12.08 4.44 15.28
N LEU A 150 -11.99 4.62 13.97
CA LEU A 150 -10.73 4.51 13.23
C LEU A 150 -9.73 5.57 13.73
N PHE A 151 -10.15 6.82 13.90
CA PHE A 151 -9.28 7.88 14.42
C PHE A 151 -8.89 7.66 15.89
N GLU A 152 -9.83 7.20 16.73
CA GLU A 152 -9.54 6.86 18.13
C GLU A 152 -8.56 5.70 18.25
N LEU A 153 -8.72 4.68 17.41
CA LEU A 153 -7.86 3.50 17.39
C LEU A 153 -6.48 3.80 16.79
N GLU A 154 -6.38 4.67 15.78
CA GLU A 154 -5.08 5.18 15.28
C GLU A 154 -4.29 5.90 16.39
N ALA A 155 -4.99 6.66 17.25
CA ALA A 155 -4.38 7.35 18.37
C ALA A 155 -3.95 6.42 19.53
N THR A 156 -4.54 5.23 19.65
CA THR A 156 -4.38 4.37 20.86
C THR A 156 -3.74 3.01 20.62
N ALA A 157 -3.97 2.36 19.47
CA ALA A 157 -3.70 0.94 19.26
C ALA A 157 -2.38 0.62 18.52
N GLY A 158 -1.71 1.59 17.92
CA GLY A 158 -0.45 1.35 17.20
C GLY A 158 -0.59 0.32 16.06
N ALA A 159 0.39 -0.57 15.89
CA ALA A 159 0.58 -1.35 14.65
C ALA A 159 -0.41 -2.50 14.38
N GLU A 160 -1.04 -3.13 15.39
CA GLU A 160 -1.88 -4.33 15.19
C GLU A 160 -3.27 -4.03 14.61
N LEU A 161 -3.77 -2.81 14.81
CA LEU A 161 -5.02 -2.36 14.20
C LEU A 161 -4.92 -2.30 12.67
N ASN A 162 -3.70 -2.10 12.17
CA ASN A 162 -3.43 -1.80 10.77
C ASN A 162 -3.80 -2.97 9.84
N GLU A 163 -3.62 -4.23 10.25
CA GLU A 163 -3.82 -5.36 9.34
C GLU A 163 -5.29 -5.56 8.95
N ASN A 164 -6.21 -5.45 9.91
CA ASN A 164 -7.64 -5.59 9.62
C ASN A 164 -8.17 -4.41 8.81
N ILE A 165 -7.72 -3.19 9.13
CA ILE A 165 -8.07 -1.98 8.37
C ILE A 165 -7.58 -2.11 6.94
N ALA A 166 -6.31 -2.49 6.78
CA ALA A 166 -5.66 -2.68 5.50
C ALA A 166 -6.39 -3.73 4.67
N ARG A 167 -6.71 -4.90 5.23
CA ARG A 167 -7.40 -5.97 4.50
C ARG A 167 -8.75 -5.50 3.93
N HIS A 168 -9.57 -4.82 4.74
CA HIS A 168 -10.88 -4.34 4.29
C HIS A 168 -10.77 -3.20 3.27
N ALA A 169 -9.92 -2.22 3.53
CA ALA A 169 -9.70 -1.11 2.61
C ALA A 169 -9.08 -1.58 1.27
N GLY A 170 -8.17 -2.55 1.30
CA GLY A 170 -7.57 -3.12 0.10
C GLY A 170 -8.58 -3.90 -0.75
N GLN A 171 -9.49 -4.65 -0.11
CA GLN A 171 -10.57 -5.33 -0.82
C GLN A 171 -11.52 -4.31 -1.47
N GLU A 172 -11.88 -3.23 -0.79
CA GLU A 172 -12.76 -2.22 -1.37
C GLU A 172 -12.10 -1.41 -2.47
N LEU A 173 -10.81 -1.11 -2.35
CA LEU A 173 -10.06 -0.47 -3.43
C LEU A 173 -9.99 -1.37 -4.67
N THR A 174 -9.79 -2.68 -4.48
CA THR A 174 -9.87 -3.67 -5.56
C THR A 174 -11.25 -3.63 -6.22
N ASN A 175 -12.33 -3.74 -5.42
CA ASN A 175 -13.70 -3.68 -5.94
C ASN A 175 -13.98 -2.39 -6.72
N ARG A 176 -13.50 -1.24 -6.22
CA ARG A 176 -13.71 0.05 -6.88
C ARG A 176 -12.97 0.14 -8.22
N LEU A 177 -11.75 -0.40 -8.30
CA LEU A 177 -11.00 -0.48 -9.54
C LEU A 177 -11.69 -1.40 -10.57
N LEU A 178 -12.25 -2.52 -10.13
CA LEU A 178 -13.03 -3.42 -11.00
C LEU A 178 -14.29 -2.74 -11.53
N GLN A 179 -15.04 -2.05 -10.66
CA GLN A 179 -16.21 -1.27 -11.10
C GLN A 179 -15.84 -0.16 -12.10
N ALA A 180 -14.70 0.49 -11.90
CA ALA A 180 -14.21 1.49 -12.84
C ALA A 180 -13.84 0.85 -14.19
N ALA A 181 -13.23 -0.34 -14.19
CA ALA A 181 -12.94 -1.09 -15.42
C ALA A 181 -14.22 -1.51 -16.15
N ASP A 182 -15.22 -2.01 -15.42
CA ASP A 182 -16.52 -2.38 -15.99
C ASP A 182 -17.22 -1.17 -16.63
N ALA A 183 -17.17 0.00 -15.97
CA ALA A 183 -17.76 1.24 -16.47
C ALA A 183 -17.10 1.76 -17.77
N LEU A 184 -15.82 1.41 -18.01
CA LEU A 184 -15.13 1.73 -19.26
C LEU A 184 -15.58 0.84 -20.43
N ALA A 185 -16.22 -0.31 -20.15
CA ALA A 185 -16.70 -1.24 -21.16
C ALA A 185 -15.60 -1.69 -22.16
N GLY A 186 -14.39 -1.92 -21.65
CA GLY A 186 -13.28 -2.49 -22.42
C GLY A 186 -12.35 -1.48 -23.11
N ASP A 187 -12.64 -0.18 -23.08
CA ASP A 187 -11.73 0.87 -23.57
C ASP A 187 -11.80 2.13 -22.71
N GLY A 188 -10.64 2.56 -22.23
CA GLY A 188 -10.47 3.83 -21.54
C GLY A 188 -9.24 3.84 -20.65
N VAL A 189 -9.25 4.76 -19.69
CA VAL A 189 -8.16 4.90 -18.73
C VAL A 189 -8.72 5.03 -17.33
N ILE A 190 -8.10 4.34 -16.39
CA ILE A 190 -8.36 4.50 -14.96
C ILE A 190 -7.22 5.32 -14.36
N PHE A 191 -7.55 6.41 -13.68
CA PHE A 191 -6.61 7.20 -12.88
C PHE A 191 -6.73 6.77 -11.43
N LEU A 192 -5.65 6.22 -10.87
CA LEU A 192 -5.55 5.91 -9.45
C LEU A 192 -4.82 7.03 -8.72
N THR A 193 -5.53 7.72 -7.84
CA THR A 193 -5.07 8.96 -7.20
C THR A 193 -4.99 8.84 -5.69
N ASP A 194 -4.34 9.82 -5.05
CA ASP A 194 -4.25 9.92 -3.59
C ASP A 194 -3.59 8.70 -2.94
N VAL A 195 -2.65 8.07 -3.66
CA VAL A 195 -1.97 6.83 -3.25
C VAL A 195 -1.22 7.01 -1.93
N ALA A 196 -0.80 8.23 -1.58
CA ALA A 196 -0.20 8.54 -0.27
C ALA A 196 -1.07 8.12 0.92
N PHE A 197 -2.41 8.13 0.79
CA PHE A 197 -3.35 7.74 1.85
C PHE A 197 -3.33 6.24 2.14
N LEU A 198 -2.68 5.45 1.30
CA LEU A 198 -2.44 4.03 1.60
C LEU A 198 -1.33 3.86 2.64
N TYR A 199 -0.39 4.80 2.77
CA TYR A 199 0.72 4.65 3.71
C TYR A 199 0.30 4.96 5.16
N PRO A 200 0.85 4.25 6.17
CA PRO A 200 1.67 3.03 6.12
C PRO A 200 0.84 1.73 6.05
N TYR A 201 -0.47 1.84 5.98
CA TYR A 201 -1.43 0.76 6.22
C TYR A 201 -1.49 -0.27 5.09
N LEU A 202 -1.36 0.17 3.85
CA LEU A 202 -1.65 -0.59 2.65
C LEU A 202 -0.52 -0.50 1.63
N HIS A 203 -0.21 -1.65 1.04
CA HIS A 203 0.68 -1.74 -0.11
C HIS A 203 -0.14 -1.92 -1.38
N LEU A 204 0.24 -1.18 -2.42
CA LEU A 204 -0.51 -1.16 -3.67
C LEU A 204 -0.31 -2.43 -4.52
N GLY A 205 0.81 -3.14 -4.36
CA GLY A 205 1.15 -4.32 -5.16
C GLY A 205 0.06 -5.40 -5.18
N PRO A 206 -0.37 -5.93 -4.01
CA PRO A 206 -1.42 -6.94 -3.95
C PRO A 206 -2.75 -6.50 -4.57
N ILE A 207 -3.10 -5.21 -4.44
CA ILE A 207 -4.33 -4.65 -5.05
C ILE A 207 -4.25 -4.67 -6.57
N LEU A 208 -3.09 -4.30 -7.13
CA LEU A 208 -2.87 -4.28 -8.57
C LEU A 208 -2.73 -5.67 -9.18
N ASP A 209 -2.15 -6.61 -8.44
CA ASP A 209 -2.09 -8.01 -8.87
C ASP A 209 -3.51 -8.58 -9.07
N ASN A 210 -4.44 -8.28 -8.16
CA ASN A 210 -5.84 -8.66 -8.30
C ASN A 210 -6.53 -8.02 -9.51
N CYS A 211 -6.05 -6.86 -9.98
CA CYS A 211 -6.61 -6.16 -11.15
C CYS A 211 -6.02 -6.65 -12.49
N THR A 212 -4.94 -7.45 -12.46
CA THR A 212 -4.18 -7.84 -13.67
C THR A 212 -5.06 -8.42 -14.76
N ASN A 213 -5.95 -9.37 -14.45
CA ASN A 213 -6.76 -10.04 -15.46
C ASN A 213 -8.01 -9.26 -15.89
N CYS A 214 -8.32 -8.15 -15.21
CA CYS A 214 -9.55 -7.38 -15.45
C CYS A 214 -9.26 -6.13 -16.28
N ILE A 215 -8.12 -5.49 -16.04
CA ILE A 215 -7.68 -4.32 -16.81
C ILE A 215 -6.73 -4.82 -17.89
N GLN A 216 -7.27 -5.02 -19.09
CA GLN A 216 -6.55 -5.51 -20.26
C GLN A 216 -6.53 -4.45 -21.37
N PRO A 217 -5.50 -4.42 -22.24
CA PRO A 217 -5.47 -3.53 -23.38
C PRO A 217 -6.76 -3.64 -24.22
N PRO A 218 -7.34 -2.53 -24.72
CA PRO A 218 -6.78 -1.16 -24.74
C PRO A 218 -6.98 -0.34 -23.46
N MET A 219 -7.56 -0.90 -22.39
CA MET A 219 -7.64 -0.20 -21.11
C MET A 219 -6.25 0.00 -20.50
N ALA A 220 -6.07 1.12 -19.81
CA ALA A 220 -4.84 1.42 -19.07
C ALA A 220 -5.15 1.87 -17.65
N LEU A 221 -4.25 1.56 -16.72
CA LEU A 221 -4.29 2.08 -15.35
C LEU A 221 -3.10 3.01 -15.15
N ALA A 222 -3.35 4.30 -14.92
CA ALA A 222 -2.34 5.28 -14.57
C ALA A 222 -2.33 5.51 -13.06
N VAL A 223 -1.21 5.18 -12.41
CA VAL A 223 -1.00 5.33 -10.98
C VAL A 223 -0.17 6.59 -10.72
N PHE A 224 -0.73 7.56 -10.02
CA PHE A 224 -0.03 8.77 -9.59
C PHE A 224 0.64 8.50 -8.24
N TYR A 225 1.97 8.34 -8.27
CA TYR A 225 2.74 7.81 -7.16
C TYR A 225 3.70 8.85 -6.55
N PRO A 226 3.40 9.39 -5.36
CA PRO A 226 4.28 10.34 -4.68
C PRO A 226 5.49 9.59 -4.10
N GLY A 227 6.63 9.70 -4.76
CA GLY A 227 7.85 8.99 -4.43
C GLY A 227 9.12 9.68 -4.90
N GLU A 228 10.24 9.19 -4.40
CA GLU A 228 11.58 9.65 -4.75
C GLU A 228 12.41 8.46 -5.24
N VAL A 229 13.53 8.72 -5.92
CA VAL A 229 14.48 7.67 -6.28
C VAL A 229 15.78 7.89 -5.51
N SER A 230 16.20 6.91 -4.72
CA SER A 230 17.42 6.96 -3.93
C SER A 230 18.67 6.66 -4.75
N LEU A 231 19.86 6.83 -4.16
CA LEU A 231 21.10 6.28 -4.71
C LEU A 231 20.95 4.77 -4.96
N GLY A 232 21.36 4.33 -6.15
CA GLY A 232 21.17 2.96 -6.64
C GLY A 232 19.88 2.75 -7.44
N ASN A 233 19.22 3.82 -7.88
CA ASN A 233 18.04 3.79 -8.75
C ASN A 233 16.84 3.04 -8.14
N ARG A 234 16.68 3.14 -6.81
CA ARG A 234 15.61 2.46 -6.08
C ARG A 234 14.48 3.42 -5.77
N LEU A 235 13.26 2.99 -6.07
CA LEU A 235 12.05 3.76 -5.76
C LEU A 235 11.79 3.78 -4.25
N MET A 236 11.50 4.96 -3.74
CA MET A 236 11.18 5.29 -2.36
C MET A 236 9.76 5.85 -2.32
N PHE A 237 8.93 5.37 -1.41
CA PHE A 237 7.59 5.87 -1.19
C PHE A 237 7.56 6.64 0.12
N LEU A 238 7.38 7.96 0.04
CA LEU A 238 7.40 8.84 1.21
C LEU A 238 8.64 8.59 2.11
N GLY A 239 9.81 8.35 1.51
CA GLY A 239 11.07 8.08 2.22
C GLY A 239 11.25 6.63 2.69
N VAL A 240 10.28 5.74 2.50
CA VAL A 240 10.33 4.33 2.92
C VAL A 240 10.37 3.38 1.72
N ARG A 241 11.12 2.28 1.86
CA ARG A 241 11.24 1.30 0.79
C ARG A 241 9.94 0.51 0.69
N PRO A 242 9.28 0.47 -0.48
CA PRO A 242 8.14 -0.41 -0.66
C PRO A 242 8.59 -1.86 -0.51
N THR A 243 7.83 -2.62 0.26
CA THR A 243 8.07 -4.05 0.56
C THR A 243 7.63 -4.94 -0.60
N SER A 244 6.63 -4.52 -1.38
CA SER A 244 6.14 -5.23 -2.56
C SER A 244 6.54 -4.53 -3.86
N TYR A 245 7.13 -5.28 -4.78
CA TYR A 245 7.29 -4.89 -6.18
C TYR A 245 6.06 -5.36 -6.97
N TYR A 246 5.58 -4.56 -7.91
CA TYR A 246 4.52 -4.93 -8.83
C TYR A 246 4.85 -4.45 -10.24
N ARG A 247 4.23 -5.07 -11.24
CA ARG A 247 4.55 -4.86 -12.65
C ARG A 247 3.94 -3.54 -13.13
N THR A 248 4.78 -2.57 -13.46
CA THR A 248 4.39 -1.30 -14.09
C THR A 248 5.43 -0.81 -15.06
N ARG A 249 4.97 -0.02 -16.03
CA ARG A 249 5.84 0.91 -16.76
C ARG A 249 6.02 2.15 -15.89
N ASP A 250 7.25 2.42 -15.46
CA ASP A 250 7.53 3.55 -14.59
C ASP A 250 8.00 4.78 -15.37
N LEU A 251 7.37 5.92 -15.14
CA LEU A 251 7.82 7.24 -15.56
C LEU A 251 8.47 7.94 -14.37
N ILE A 252 9.80 7.91 -14.34
CA ILE A 252 10.68 8.44 -13.29
C ILE A 252 11.28 9.77 -13.75
#